data_AF-A0A1H0AUW8-F1
#
_entry.id   AF-A0A1H0AUW8-F1
#
_cell.length_a   1.000
_cell.length_b   1.000
_cell.length_c   1.000
_cell.angle_alpha   90.00
_cell.angle_beta   90.00
_cell.angle_gamma   90.00
#
_symmetry.space_group_name_H-M   'P 1'
#
loop_
_entity.id
_entity.type
_entity.pdbx_description
1 polymer ?
#
loop_
_entity_poly.entity_id
_entity_poly.type
_entity_poly.pdbx_seq_one_letter_code
_entity_poly.pdbx_strand_id
1 'polypeptide(L)'
;MLLPLAYLAATYNLQTPAAAPKKPEPSPYDPPSGLAPGVNAYASQTLVADADVKISRHTLWILSGAANKPKILRNLLLVETGDGADHVHVRNWPGGKVQILINGKSHIIDGKEHGPKQNLWIETKGGNDTVIIDVDVTLHVDVEGGDGDDYIQAGGGRSRLHGGNGNDFMRLGSGLGYAAGNNGDDTIIGGAGNAVMYGNKGNDRLYGGFGSSTQQSYLDGGDGNDELHAGSGHSVLHGGNDDDHLVGYDRTTFYAGKGCDHIWNNQRNDLIYANATDRFDRTKGSSFTEVKPSNAGEQGYTVQDGEYEFKQQTLDDLELLRSSPIGQQALAKMDELAAVAGGKVTIAPTYHTSSAYWFGSTELENLSPHAKATVNTSKYGYINNGVPGSRADRATIYYNPFSITEVADRTNTLVPVSGLFHEMSHAYNGATGTFLEGTGVEYLKPGKPIAVTNKEFQAVGLPNEADPFDFDNDPSTRPTTLNPQPFTENALHKEMGKPLRPAYSLKLSSQGRGL
;
A
#
# COMPACT_ATOMS: atom_id res chain seq x y z
N MET A 1 -84.83 -18.43 61.83
CA MET A 1 -84.04 -17.25 62.27
C MET A 1 -82.60 -17.50 61.90
N LEU A 2 -82.04 -16.72 60.96
CA LEU A 2 -80.61 -16.42 60.83
C LEU A 2 -80.46 -15.35 59.72
N LEU A 3 -79.92 -14.19 60.10
CA LEU A 3 -79.58 -13.04 59.26
C LEU A 3 -78.04 -12.97 59.08
N PRO A 4 -77.53 -12.27 58.05
CA PRO A 4 -76.21 -12.49 57.45
C PRO A 4 -75.10 -11.53 57.93
N LEU A 5 -73.84 -11.88 57.64
CA LEU A 5 -72.66 -10.99 57.72
C LEU A 5 -72.12 -10.71 56.31
N ALA A 6 -71.93 -9.43 55.99
CA ALA A 6 -71.50 -8.93 54.70
C ALA A 6 -69.97 -8.88 54.56
N TYR A 7 -69.52 -9.13 53.32
CA TYR A 7 -68.14 -9.05 52.81
C TYR A 7 -67.72 -7.59 52.57
N LEU A 8 -66.49 -7.22 52.98
CA LEU A 8 -65.74 -6.10 52.41
C LEU A 8 -64.43 -6.64 51.82
N ALA A 9 -64.25 -6.49 50.51
CA ALA A 9 -62.99 -6.78 49.82
C ALA A 9 -62.19 -5.48 49.67
N ALA A 10 -60.95 -5.47 50.16
CA ALA A 10 -59.99 -4.40 49.90
C ALA A 10 -59.15 -4.77 48.68
N THR A 11 -59.20 -3.96 47.62
CA THR A 11 -58.35 -4.05 46.45
C THR A 11 -56.97 -3.44 46.75
N TYR A 12 -55.91 -4.25 46.74
CA TYR A 12 -54.53 -3.76 46.74
C TYR A 12 -54.07 -3.54 45.29
N ASN A 13 -53.76 -2.29 44.98
CA ASN A 13 -53.19 -1.86 43.70
C ASN A 13 -51.67 -2.04 43.76
N LEU A 14 -51.14 -3.11 43.15
CA LEU A 14 -49.69 -3.32 43.01
C LEU A 14 -49.21 -2.49 41.81
N GLN A 15 -48.68 -1.29 42.08
CA GLN A 15 -47.84 -0.57 41.13
C GLN A 15 -46.56 -1.40 40.89
N THR A 16 -46.37 -1.87 39.66
CA THR A 16 -45.08 -2.39 39.19
C THR A 16 -44.01 -1.29 39.31
N PRO A 17 -42.83 -1.55 39.90
CA PRO A 17 -41.76 -0.57 39.94
C PRO A 17 -41.32 -0.22 38.52
N ALA A 18 -41.14 1.07 38.24
CA ALA A 18 -40.50 1.52 37.01
C ALA A 18 -39.12 0.85 36.88
N ALA A 19 -38.85 0.27 35.70
CA ALA A 19 -37.54 -0.29 35.39
C ALA A 19 -36.46 0.78 35.63
N ALA A 20 -35.42 0.43 36.39
CA ALA A 20 -34.26 1.28 36.55
C ALA A 20 -33.71 1.65 35.17
N PRO A 21 -33.27 2.91 34.94
CA PRO A 21 -32.65 3.27 33.68
C PRO A 21 -31.48 2.33 33.42
N LYS A 22 -31.50 1.62 32.29
CA LYS A 22 -30.32 0.86 31.83
C LYS A 22 -29.14 1.82 31.89
N LYS A 23 -28.04 1.42 32.54
CA LYS A 23 -26.78 2.16 32.42
C LYS A 23 -26.52 2.38 30.92
N PRO A 24 -26.11 3.59 30.49
CA PRO A 24 -25.68 3.78 29.11
C PRO A 24 -24.68 2.69 28.80
N GLU A 25 -24.85 2.00 27.68
CA GLU A 25 -23.76 1.17 27.18
C GLU A 25 -22.51 2.06 27.07
N PRO A 26 -21.33 1.57 27.50
CA PRO A 26 -20.11 2.33 27.39
C PRO A 26 -19.94 2.84 25.96
N SER A 27 -19.57 4.12 25.81
CA SER A 27 -19.26 4.65 24.50
C SER A 27 -18.11 3.81 23.90
N PRO A 28 -18.10 3.52 22.59
CA PRO A 28 -16.94 2.89 21.96
C PRO A 28 -15.68 3.76 22.05
N TYR A 29 -15.86 5.03 22.44
CA TYR A 29 -14.79 6.00 22.67
C TYR A 29 -14.44 6.16 24.15
N ASP A 30 -15.03 5.36 25.04
CA ASP A 30 -14.57 5.27 26.42
C ASP A 30 -13.38 4.29 26.50
N PRO A 31 -12.30 4.63 27.22
CA PRO A 31 -11.14 3.76 27.32
C PRO A 31 -11.49 2.44 28.03
N PRO A 32 -10.95 1.30 27.57
CA PRO A 32 -11.21 0.00 28.20
C PRO A 32 -10.82 -0.03 29.68
N SER A 33 -11.63 -0.72 30.49
CA SER A 33 -11.28 -0.96 31.90
C SER A 33 -10.01 -1.82 31.99
N GLY A 34 -8.98 -1.32 32.68
CA GLY A 34 -7.70 -2.02 32.84
C GLY A 34 -6.61 -1.66 31.82
N LEU A 35 -6.80 -0.59 31.04
CA LEU A 35 -5.77 -0.07 30.13
C LEU A 35 -4.47 0.26 30.90
N ALA A 36 -3.38 -0.43 30.56
CA ALA A 36 -2.08 -0.30 31.21
C ALA A 36 -1.10 0.57 30.39
N PRO A 37 -0.14 1.27 31.03
CA PRO A 37 0.90 2.04 30.34
C PRO A 37 1.67 1.21 29.31
N GLY A 38 1.76 1.71 28.08
CA GLY A 38 2.54 1.08 27.00
C GLY A 38 1.92 -0.20 26.41
N VAL A 39 0.74 -0.62 26.86
CA VAL A 39 0.03 -1.79 26.32
C VAL A 39 -1.07 -1.35 25.37
N ASN A 40 -1.06 -1.92 24.16
CA ASN A 40 -2.14 -1.75 23.20
C ASN A 40 -3.36 -2.56 23.65
N ALA A 41 -4.54 -1.92 23.72
CA ALA A 41 -5.80 -2.58 24.05
C ALA A 41 -6.82 -2.40 22.92
N TYR A 42 -7.42 -3.49 22.49
CA TYR A 42 -8.45 -3.49 21.46
C TYR A 42 -9.84 -3.47 22.11
N ALA A 43 -10.74 -2.66 21.56
CA ALA A 43 -12.15 -2.67 21.91
C ALA A 43 -12.99 -2.80 20.65
N SER A 44 -14.01 -3.64 20.72
CA SER A 44 -14.96 -3.86 19.62
C SER A 44 -16.39 -3.72 20.14
N GLN A 45 -17.23 -3.01 19.39
CA GLN A 45 -18.65 -2.84 19.69
C GLN A 45 -19.48 -3.16 18.45
N THR A 46 -20.38 -4.12 18.58
CA THR A 46 -21.40 -4.40 17.56
C THR A 46 -22.49 -3.34 17.62
N LEU A 47 -22.71 -2.64 16.51
CA LEU A 47 -23.74 -1.61 16.35
C LEU A 47 -25.01 -2.16 15.69
N VAL A 48 -24.83 -3.12 14.78
CA VAL A 48 -25.90 -3.82 14.08
C VAL A 48 -25.50 -5.29 13.98
N ALA A 49 -26.43 -6.19 14.26
CA ALA A 49 -26.31 -7.62 14.02
C ALA A 49 -27.68 -8.15 13.60
N ASP A 50 -27.85 -8.30 12.30
CA ASP A 50 -28.95 -9.02 11.67
C ASP A 50 -28.41 -10.36 11.09
N ALA A 51 -29.23 -11.15 10.41
CA ALA A 51 -28.82 -12.48 9.93
C ALA A 51 -27.63 -12.42 8.95
N ASP A 52 -27.68 -11.50 7.99
CA ASP A 52 -26.70 -11.38 6.91
C ASP A 52 -25.92 -10.06 6.97
N VAL A 53 -26.16 -9.22 7.98
CA VAL A 53 -25.53 -7.89 8.09
C VAL A 53 -24.98 -7.68 9.49
N LYS A 54 -23.69 -7.34 9.56
CA LYS A 54 -23.04 -6.95 10.81
C LYS A 54 -22.31 -5.63 10.62
N ILE A 55 -22.59 -4.68 11.51
CA ILE A 55 -21.82 -3.43 11.56
C ILE A 55 -21.18 -3.34 12.94
N SER A 56 -19.86 -3.21 12.96
CA SER A 56 -19.08 -3.17 14.19
C SER A 56 -18.07 -2.02 14.18
N ARG A 57 -17.76 -1.49 15.36
CA ARG A 57 -16.74 -0.47 15.55
C ARG A 57 -15.57 -1.07 16.31
N HIS A 58 -14.37 -0.92 15.77
CA HIS A 58 -13.14 -1.40 16.38
C HIS A 58 -12.21 -0.23 16.67
N THR A 59 -11.73 -0.14 17.91
CA THR A 59 -10.76 0.87 18.33
C THR A 59 -9.53 0.22 18.95
N LEU A 60 -8.36 0.79 18.65
CA LEU A 60 -7.10 0.44 19.30
C LEU A 60 -6.72 1.56 20.24
N TRP A 61 -6.49 1.24 21.51
CA TRP A 61 -6.13 2.18 22.56
C TRP A 61 -4.71 1.98 23.02
N ILE A 62 -4.07 3.08 23.44
CA ILE A 62 -2.84 3.05 24.21
C ILE A 62 -2.91 4.07 25.35
N LEU A 63 -2.33 3.72 26.48
CA LEU A 63 -2.01 4.67 27.55
C LEU A 63 -0.58 5.17 27.33
N SER A 64 -0.42 6.41 26.87
CA SER A 64 0.89 6.92 26.43
C SER A 64 1.15 8.40 26.77
N GLY A 65 2.42 8.79 26.66
CA GLY A 65 2.91 10.13 26.97
C GLY A 65 3.18 10.35 28.46
N ALA A 66 3.79 11.49 28.81
CA ALA A 66 4.24 11.81 30.17
C ALA A 66 3.13 11.80 31.24
N ALA A 67 1.86 11.92 30.82
CA ALA A 67 0.70 11.92 31.70
C ALA A 67 -0.12 10.63 31.63
N ASN A 68 0.34 9.59 30.90
CA ASN A 68 -0.37 8.32 30.75
C ASN A 68 -1.85 8.53 30.36
N LYS A 69 -2.09 9.37 29.36
CA LYS A 69 -3.46 9.64 28.90
C LYS A 69 -3.89 8.57 27.90
N PRO A 70 -5.12 8.04 28.00
CA PRO A 70 -5.68 7.18 26.96
C PRO A 70 -5.73 7.90 25.63
N LYS A 71 -5.30 7.22 24.56
CA LYS A 71 -5.38 7.70 23.18
C LYS A 71 -5.87 6.57 22.28
N ILE A 72 -6.75 6.90 21.36
CA ILE A 72 -7.11 6.03 20.25
C ILE A 72 -6.00 6.12 19.21
N LEU A 73 -5.52 4.96 18.74
CA LEU A 73 -4.53 4.80 17.69
C LEU A 73 -5.15 4.33 16.37
N ARG A 74 -6.27 3.62 16.41
CA ARG A 74 -7.06 3.21 15.25
C ARG A 74 -8.55 3.30 15.57
N ASN A 75 -9.34 3.73 14.59
CA ASN A 75 -10.79 3.84 14.68
C ASN A 75 -11.43 3.36 13.36
N LEU A 76 -11.99 2.17 13.40
CA LEU A 76 -12.51 1.44 12.24
C LEU A 76 -14.01 1.20 12.41
N LEU A 77 -14.78 1.50 11.38
CA LEU A 77 -16.15 1.04 11.21
C LEU A 77 -16.13 -0.08 10.18
N LEU A 78 -16.47 -1.30 10.59
CA LEU A 78 -16.51 -2.48 9.74
C LEU A 78 -17.97 -2.82 9.42
N VAL A 79 -18.26 -2.98 8.14
CA VAL A 79 -19.53 -3.45 7.58
C VAL A 79 -19.26 -4.80 6.93
N GLU A 80 -19.96 -5.83 7.38
CA GLU A 80 -19.88 -7.20 6.84
C GLU A 80 -21.27 -7.59 6.31
N THR A 81 -21.33 -8.13 5.09
CA THR A 81 -22.57 -8.70 4.52
C THR A 81 -22.45 -10.22 4.28
N GLY A 82 -23.44 -10.82 3.60
CA GLY A 82 -23.64 -12.28 3.52
C GLY A 82 -23.04 -12.89 2.24
N ASP A 83 -23.39 -14.14 1.92
CA ASP A 83 -22.91 -14.80 0.67
C ASP A 83 -23.88 -14.59 -0.51
N GLY A 84 -24.76 -13.59 -0.45
CA GLY A 84 -25.73 -13.30 -1.50
C GLY A 84 -25.61 -11.85 -1.94
N ALA A 85 -26.06 -11.55 -3.16
CA ALA A 85 -25.96 -10.22 -3.75
C ALA A 85 -26.49 -9.11 -2.82
N ASP A 86 -25.58 -8.28 -2.34
CA ASP A 86 -25.77 -7.23 -1.36
C ASP A 86 -25.63 -5.83 -2.01
N HIS A 87 -26.42 -4.88 -1.52
CA HIS A 87 -26.40 -3.49 -2.01
C HIS A 87 -26.06 -2.56 -0.85
N VAL A 88 -24.84 -2.04 -0.84
CA VAL A 88 -24.31 -1.13 0.17
C VAL A 88 -24.18 0.27 -0.42
N HIS A 89 -24.90 1.26 0.12
CA HIS A 89 -24.79 2.67 -0.28
C HIS A 89 -24.42 3.55 0.92
N VAL A 90 -23.28 4.24 0.83
CA VAL A 90 -22.76 5.10 1.90
C VAL A 90 -22.85 6.57 1.49
N ARG A 91 -23.43 7.39 2.36
CA ARG A 91 -23.55 8.83 2.14
C ARG A 91 -23.38 9.64 3.42
N ASN A 92 -22.98 10.90 3.27
CA ASN A 92 -22.88 11.85 4.36
C ASN A 92 -24.24 12.05 5.05
N TRP A 93 -24.24 12.22 6.38
CA TRP A 93 -25.45 12.50 7.16
C TRP A 93 -25.22 13.64 8.17
N PRO A 94 -26.24 14.48 8.47
CA PRO A 94 -26.11 15.59 9.40
C PRO A 94 -25.52 15.23 10.77
N GLY A 95 -24.76 16.15 11.33
CA GLY A 95 -24.18 16.01 12.67
C GLY A 95 -22.88 15.19 12.69
N GLY A 96 -22.16 15.07 11.57
CA GLY A 96 -20.92 14.30 11.44
C GLY A 96 -21.17 12.78 11.41
N LYS A 97 -22.34 12.37 10.94
CA LYS A 97 -22.74 10.97 10.84
C LYS A 97 -22.58 10.50 9.39
N VAL A 98 -22.62 9.19 9.21
CA VAL A 98 -22.79 8.57 7.90
C VAL A 98 -24.06 7.74 7.89
N GLN A 99 -24.73 7.72 6.75
CA GLN A 99 -25.79 6.77 6.48
C GLN A 99 -25.24 5.65 5.62
N ILE A 100 -25.45 4.42 6.07
CA ILE A 100 -25.13 3.20 5.35
C ILE A 100 -26.47 2.53 5.06
N LEU A 101 -26.86 2.47 3.80
CA LEU A 101 -28.02 1.69 3.37
C LEU A 101 -27.53 0.32 2.93
N ILE A 102 -28.07 -0.75 3.52
CA ILE A 102 -27.73 -2.13 3.18
C ILE A 102 -29.04 -2.82 2.80
N ASN A 103 -29.16 -3.29 1.55
CA ASN A 103 -30.36 -3.94 1.02
C ASN A 103 -31.65 -3.13 1.28
N GLY A 104 -31.54 -1.81 1.13
CA GLY A 104 -32.63 -0.84 1.37
C GLY A 104 -32.89 -0.47 2.83
N LYS A 105 -32.23 -1.12 3.79
CA LYS A 105 -32.32 -0.80 5.22
C LYS A 105 -31.30 0.27 5.60
N SER A 106 -31.76 1.35 6.23
CA SER A 106 -30.92 2.50 6.59
C SER A 106 -30.31 2.36 7.98
N HIS A 107 -28.99 2.56 8.08
CA HIS A 107 -28.23 2.60 9.33
C HIS A 107 -27.51 3.95 9.47
N ILE A 108 -27.80 4.71 10.53
CA ILE A 108 -27.18 6.01 10.78
C ILE A 108 -26.13 5.88 11.89
N ILE A 109 -24.86 6.03 11.52
CA ILE A 109 -23.72 5.75 12.39
C ILE A 109 -22.87 7.01 12.59
N ASP A 110 -22.25 7.14 13.75
CA ASP A 110 -21.28 8.22 14.00
C ASP A 110 -20.09 8.09 13.04
N GLY A 111 -19.82 9.13 12.25
CA GLY A 111 -18.71 9.17 11.29
C GLY A 111 -17.59 10.11 11.73
N LYS A 112 -17.70 10.69 12.94
CA LYS A 112 -16.72 11.65 13.44
C LYS A 112 -15.37 10.99 13.71
N GLU A 113 -14.32 11.77 13.48
CA GLU A 113 -12.98 11.40 13.88
C GLU A 113 -12.83 11.51 15.41
N HIS A 114 -12.53 10.40 16.06
CA HIS A 114 -12.18 10.34 17.49
C HIS A 114 -10.73 9.91 17.62
N GLY A 115 -9.82 10.88 17.55
CA GLY A 115 -8.38 10.64 17.52
C GLY A 115 -7.83 10.59 16.08
N PRO A 116 -7.43 9.42 15.56
CA PRO A 116 -7.05 9.28 14.16
C PRO A 116 -8.27 9.46 13.24
N LYS A 117 -8.02 9.53 11.93
CA LYS A 117 -9.08 9.51 10.92
C LYS A 117 -10.00 8.29 11.09
N GLN A 118 -11.27 8.49 10.79
CA GLN A 118 -12.25 7.42 10.74
C GLN A 118 -12.06 6.60 9.45
N ASN A 119 -11.80 5.30 9.60
CA ASN A 119 -11.80 4.36 8.48
C ASN A 119 -13.15 3.64 8.40
N LEU A 120 -13.60 3.36 7.18
CA LEU A 120 -14.74 2.50 6.87
C LEU A 120 -14.21 1.31 6.08
N TRP A 121 -14.45 0.10 6.56
CA TRP A 121 -14.17 -1.14 5.84
C TRP A 121 -15.47 -1.85 5.54
N ILE A 122 -15.66 -2.23 4.29
CA ILE A 122 -16.81 -3.00 3.82
C ILE A 122 -16.31 -4.33 3.29
N GLU A 123 -16.85 -5.44 3.78
CA GLU A 123 -16.59 -6.81 3.32
C GLU A 123 -17.92 -7.41 2.87
N THR A 124 -18.10 -7.66 1.56
CA THR A 124 -19.36 -8.19 1.04
C THR A 124 -19.39 -9.70 0.82
N LYS A 125 -18.23 -10.36 0.92
CA LYS A 125 -18.04 -11.83 0.90
C LYS A 125 -18.43 -12.52 -0.39
N GLY A 126 -19.70 -12.65 -0.73
CA GLY A 126 -20.11 -13.45 -1.87
C GLY A 126 -21.44 -13.03 -2.47
N GLY A 127 -21.64 -13.39 -3.74
CA GLY A 127 -22.72 -12.85 -4.56
C GLY A 127 -22.24 -11.65 -5.37
N ASN A 128 -23.03 -11.27 -6.38
CA ASN A 128 -22.71 -10.10 -7.19
C ASN A 128 -23.17 -8.84 -6.46
N ASP A 129 -22.24 -8.15 -5.81
CA ASP A 129 -22.50 -7.08 -4.88
C ASP A 129 -22.46 -5.71 -5.57
N THR A 130 -23.07 -4.72 -4.91
CA THR A 130 -23.02 -3.32 -5.35
C THR A 130 -22.68 -2.44 -4.16
N VAL A 131 -21.46 -1.90 -4.15
CA VAL A 131 -20.97 -0.97 -3.13
C VAL A 131 -20.80 0.41 -3.75
N ILE A 132 -21.61 1.37 -3.32
CA ILE A 132 -21.56 2.76 -3.78
C ILE A 132 -21.23 3.66 -2.60
N ILE A 133 -20.15 4.43 -2.71
CA ILE A 133 -19.81 5.52 -1.81
C ILE A 133 -20.06 6.83 -2.55
N ASP A 134 -20.90 7.71 -1.98
CA ASP A 134 -21.19 9.00 -2.60
C ASP A 134 -19.91 9.83 -2.76
N VAL A 135 -19.84 10.58 -3.87
CA VAL A 135 -18.64 11.32 -4.30
C VAL A 135 -18.15 12.36 -3.29
N ASP A 136 -19.03 12.84 -2.41
CA ASP A 136 -18.72 13.82 -1.37
C ASP A 136 -18.32 13.18 -0.03
N VAL A 137 -18.36 11.85 0.10
CA VAL A 137 -17.88 11.14 1.28
C VAL A 137 -16.36 11.11 1.26
N THR A 138 -15.74 11.78 2.24
CA THR A 138 -14.28 11.92 2.34
C THR A 138 -13.63 10.96 3.34
N LEU A 139 -14.37 9.96 3.83
CA LEU A 139 -13.84 8.92 4.71
C LEU A 139 -12.75 8.12 4.00
N HIS A 140 -11.82 7.56 4.78
CA HIS A 140 -10.96 6.52 4.25
C HIS A 140 -11.78 5.23 4.12
N VAL A 141 -11.84 4.65 2.93
CA VAL A 141 -12.66 3.47 2.65
C VAL A 141 -11.80 2.31 2.15
N ASP A 142 -11.90 1.16 2.79
CA ASP A 142 -11.40 -0.11 2.28
C ASP A 142 -12.63 -0.98 1.89
N VAL A 143 -12.64 -1.59 0.71
CA VAL A 143 -13.72 -2.48 0.24
C VAL A 143 -13.13 -3.79 -0.26
N GLU A 144 -13.68 -4.90 0.22
CA GLU A 144 -13.44 -6.26 -0.26
C GLU A 144 -14.76 -6.77 -0.87
N GLY A 145 -14.81 -6.95 -2.19
CA GLY A 145 -15.98 -7.47 -2.91
C GLY A 145 -16.22 -8.96 -2.60
N GLY A 146 -15.22 -9.79 -2.84
CA GLY A 146 -15.25 -11.21 -2.51
C GLY A 146 -15.59 -12.06 -3.73
N ASP A 147 -16.47 -13.04 -3.59
CA ASP A 147 -16.86 -13.94 -4.69
C ASP A 147 -18.07 -13.39 -5.46
N GLY A 148 -17.94 -13.03 -6.73
CA GLY A 148 -19.04 -12.54 -7.55
C GLY A 148 -18.56 -11.57 -8.60
N ASP A 149 -19.42 -11.22 -9.57
CA ASP A 149 -19.13 -10.08 -10.44
C ASP A 149 -19.64 -8.79 -9.75
N ASP A 150 -18.75 -8.07 -9.08
CA ASP A 150 -19.08 -6.96 -8.19
C ASP A 150 -19.04 -5.59 -8.88
N TYR A 151 -19.84 -4.65 -8.36
CA TYR A 151 -19.77 -3.23 -8.72
C TYR A 151 -19.35 -2.40 -7.51
N ILE A 152 -18.18 -1.76 -7.58
CA ILE A 152 -17.63 -0.97 -6.48
C ILE A 152 -17.29 0.44 -6.93
N GLN A 153 -17.87 1.45 -6.28
CA GLN A 153 -17.58 2.86 -6.53
C GLN A 153 -17.15 3.59 -5.26
N ALA A 154 -15.95 4.16 -5.28
CA ALA A 154 -15.40 4.96 -4.20
C ALA A 154 -15.84 6.44 -4.23
N GLY A 155 -15.75 7.09 -3.07
CA GLY A 155 -16.07 8.49 -2.86
C GLY A 155 -14.87 9.44 -2.99
N GLY A 156 -14.96 10.63 -2.40
CA GLY A 156 -13.91 11.66 -2.48
C GLY A 156 -12.72 11.46 -1.54
N GLY A 157 -12.82 10.51 -0.62
CA GLY A 157 -11.77 10.15 0.33
C GLY A 157 -10.72 9.20 -0.24
N ARG A 158 -9.72 8.87 0.58
CA ARG A 158 -8.76 7.82 0.25
C ARG A 158 -9.48 6.48 0.14
N SER A 159 -9.14 5.66 -0.85
CA SER A 159 -9.79 4.36 -1.04
C SER A 159 -8.82 3.23 -1.36
N ARG A 160 -9.17 2.02 -0.91
CA ARG A 160 -8.58 0.74 -1.31
C ARG A 160 -9.72 -0.18 -1.71
N LEU A 161 -9.70 -0.67 -2.94
CA LEU A 161 -10.74 -1.55 -3.48
C LEU A 161 -10.08 -2.86 -3.91
N HIS A 162 -10.68 -3.97 -3.52
CA HIS A 162 -10.34 -5.31 -3.97
C HIS A 162 -11.61 -5.91 -4.58
N GLY A 163 -11.52 -6.33 -5.84
CA GLY A 163 -12.64 -6.98 -6.54
C GLY A 163 -12.87 -8.36 -5.92
N GLY A 164 -11.91 -9.26 -6.13
CA GLY A 164 -11.93 -10.59 -5.52
C GLY A 164 -11.95 -11.67 -6.59
N ASN A 165 -12.94 -12.55 -6.57
CA ASN A 165 -13.13 -13.56 -7.59
C ASN A 165 -14.35 -13.20 -8.44
N GLY A 166 -14.17 -13.02 -9.74
CA GLY A 166 -15.25 -12.67 -10.66
C GLY A 166 -14.81 -11.54 -11.58
N ASN A 167 -15.70 -11.11 -12.47
CA ASN A 167 -15.39 -10.01 -13.39
C ASN A 167 -15.94 -8.72 -12.79
N ASP A 168 -15.10 -7.99 -12.09
CA ASP A 168 -15.48 -6.86 -11.27
C ASP A 168 -15.43 -5.54 -12.03
N PHE A 169 -16.33 -4.63 -11.66
CA PHE A 169 -16.27 -3.24 -12.08
C PHE A 169 -15.92 -2.37 -10.88
N MET A 170 -14.77 -1.71 -10.94
CA MET A 170 -14.30 -0.83 -9.88
C MET A 170 -14.05 0.59 -10.38
N ARG A 171 -14.49 1.57 -9.59
CA ARG A 171 -14.24 2.99 -9.86
C ARG A 171 -13.73 3.70 -8.62
N LEU A 172 -12.48 4.17 -8.71
CA LEU A 172 -11.88 5.10 -7.75
C LEU A 172 -12.46 6.51 -7.91
N GLY A 173 -12.35 7.32 -6.86
CA GLY A 173 -12.94 8.65 -6.79
C GLY A 173 -11.94 9.81 -6.99
N SER A 174 -12.13 10.90 -6.25
CA SER A 174 -11.25 12.08 -6.35
C SER A 174 -10.09 12.09 -5.35
N GLY A 175 -10.14 11.20 -4.35
CA GLY A 175 -9.07 11.00 -3.37
C GLY A 175 -7.93 10.12 -3.91
N LEU A 176 -6.96 9.82 -3.06
CA LEU A 176 -5.89 8.86 -3.41
C LEU A 176 -6.47 7.44 -3.39
N GLY A 177 -6.38 6.73 -4.50
CA GLY A 177 -6.98 5.41 -4.67
C GLY A 177 -5.98 4.29 -4.96
N TYR A 178 -6.24 3.12 -4.38
CA TYR A 178 -5.67 1.83 -4.78
C TYR A 178 -6.82 0.91 -5.20
N ALA A 179 -6.66 0.18 -6.30
CA ALA A 179 -7.61 -0.86 -6.72
C ALA A 179 -6.86 -2.09 -7.25
N ALA A 180 -7.32 -3.28 -6.88
CA ALA A 180 -6.81 -4.56 -7.37
C ALA A 180 -7.98 -5.42 -7.85
N GLY A 181 -7.98 -5.80 -9.13
CA GLY A 181 -9.00 -6.66 -9.75
C GLY A 181 -9.06 -8.04 -9.08
N ASN A 182 -7.87 -8.64 -8.97
CA ASN A 182 -7.63 -9.97 -8.43
C ASN A 182 -7.86 -11.07 -9.47
N ASN A 183 -8.95 -11.83 -9.41
CA ASN A 183 -9.18 -12.95 -10.31
C ASN A 183 -10.39 -12.71 -11.19
N GLY A 184 -10.21 -12.61 -12.50
CA GLY A 184 -11.28 -12.48 -13.48
C GLY A 184 -10.99 -11.36 -14.47
N ASP A 185 -11.85 -11.18 -15.47
CA ASP A 185 -11.65 -10.12 -16.47
C ASP A 185 -12.26 -8.81 -15.94
N ASP A 186 -11.47 -8.01 -15.23
CA ASP A 186 -11.90 -6.85 -14.48
C ASP A 186 -11.94 -5.56 -15.30
N THR A 187 -12.69 -4.56 -14.80
CA THR A 187 -12.68 -3.20 -15.32
C THR A 187 -12.46 -2.19 -14.20
N ILE A 188 -11.34 -1.47 -14.25
CA ILE A 188 -10.92 -0.55 -13.19
C ILE A 188 -10.78 0.88 -13.75
N ILE A 189 -11.40 1.86 -13.09
CA ILE A 189 -11.32 3.27 -13.48
C ILE A 189 -10.76 4.12 -12.33
N GLY A 190 -9.64 4.81 -12.58
CA GLY A 190 -8.88 5.58 -11.58
C GLY A 190 -9.54 6.86 -11.06
N GLY A 191 -10.58 7.36 -11.75
CA GLY A 191 -11.28 8.58 -11.35
C GLY A 191 -10.46 9.86 -11.57
N ALA A 192 -10.64 10.84 -10.68
CA ALA A 192 -10.01 12.17 -10.81
C ALA A 192 -8.83 12.38 -9.85
N GLY A 193 -8.63 11.45 -8.92
CA GLY A 193 -7.51 11.45 -7.98
C GLY A 193 -6.31 10.67 -8.50
N ASN A 194 -5.22 10.71 -7.74
CA ASN A 194 -4.07 9.85 -8.03
C ASN A 194 -4.47 8.39 -7.77
N ALA A 195 -4.16 7.51 -8.71
CA ALA A 195 -4.63 6.13 -8.73
C ALA A 195 -3.46 5.15 -8.90
N VAL A 196 -3.53 4.03 -8.20
CA VAL A 196 -2.69 2.85 -8.40
C VAL A 196 -3.64 1.69 -8.64
N MET A 197 -3.51 1.03 -9.79
CA MET A 197 -4.45 0.02 -10.25
C MET A 197 -3.69 -1.20 -10.76
N TYR A 198 -4.10 -2.38 -10.31
CA TYR A 198 -3.60 -3.66 -10.76
C TYR A 198 -4.78 -4.49 -11.27
N GLY A 199 -4.71 -4.98 -12.49
CA GLY A 199 -5.68 -5.96 -13.03
C GLY A 199 -5.52 -7.29 -12.31
N ASN A 200 -4.27 -7.74 -12.20
CA ASN A 200 -3.84 -9.04 -11.68
C ASN A 200 -4.12 -10.14 -12.69
N LYS A 201 -5.05 -11.07 -12.45
CA LYS A 201 -5.28 -12.19 -13.36
C LYS A 201 -6.54 -12.00 -14.16
N GLY A 202 -6.43 -12.05 -15.48
CA GLY A 202 -7.55 -11.97 -16.39
C GLY A 202 -7.21 -11.07 -17.57
N ASN A 203 -8.16 -10.85 -18.46
CA ASN A 203 -8.02 -9.87 -19.53
C ASN A 203 -8.71 -8.59 -19.09
N ASP A 204 -7.94 -7.74 -18.42
CA ASP A 204 -8.42 -6.60 -17.67
C ASP A 204 -8.51 -5.33 -18.51
N ARG A 205 -9.34 -4.38 -18.05
CA ARG A 205 -9.47 -3.04 -18.64
C ARG A 205 -9.23 -1.97 -17.61
N LEU A 206 -8.10 -1.29 -17.70
CA LEU A 206 -7.71 -0.26 -16.74
C LEU A 206 -7.73 1.12 -17.39
N TYR A 207 -8.38 2.09 -16.76
CA TYR A 207 -8.50 3.45 -17.24
C TYR A 207 -7.99 4.44 -16.21
N GLY A 208 -6.88 5.12 -16.50
CA GLY A 208 -6.22 6.08 -15.59
C GLY A 208 -7.10 7.25 -15.16
N GLY A 209 -8.18 7.52 -15.89
CA GLY A 209 -9.19 8.53 -15.55
C GLY A 209 -8.79 9.96 -15.95
N PHE A 210 -9.70 10.90 -15.69
CA PHE A 210 -9.52 12.31 -16.03
C PHE A 210 -9.53 13.18 -14.78
N GLY A 211 -8.60 14.12 -14.71
CA GLY A 211 -8.40 14.95 -13.52
C GLY A 211 -7.43 16.10 -13.78
N SER A 212 -6.62 16.45 -12.78
CA SER A 212 -5.67 17.56 -12.90
C SER A 212 -4.48 17.20 -13.80
N SER A 213 -3.80 18.20 -14.35
CA SER A 213 -2.54 17.99 -15.09
C SER A 213 -1.39 17.48 -14.22
N THR A 214 -1.57 17.43 -12.90
CA THR A 214 -0.62 16.86 -11.94
C THR A 214 -0.98 15.44 -11.52
N GLN A 215 -2.13 14.92 -11.96
CA GLN A 215 -2.60 13.58 -11.61
C GLN A 215 -1.53 12.54 -11.97
N GLN A 216 -1.38 11.56 -11.09
CA GLN A 216 -0.50 10.41 -11.28
C GLN A 216 -1.35 9.15 -11.32
N SER A 217 -1.18 8.34 -12.37
CA SER A 217 -1.82 7.03 -12.49
C SER A 217 -0.74 5.96 -12.72
N TYR A 218 -0.79 4.88 -11.95
CA TYR A 218 0.01 3.67 -12.17
C TYR A 218 -0.96 2.54 -12.48
N LEU A 219 -0.77 1.90 -13.63
CA LEU A 219 -1.60 0.81 -14.13
C LEU A 219 -0.69 -0.38 -14.43
N ASP A 220 -1.04 -1.53 -13.90
CA ASP A 220 -0.42 -2.82 -14.16
C ASP A 220 -1.52 -3.78 -14.64
N GLY A 221 -1.38 -4.37 -15.83
CA GLY A 221 -2.32 -5.36 -16.34
C GLY A 221 -2.20 -6.65 -15.55
N GLY A 222 -1.05 -7.29 -15.65
CA GLY A 222 -0.70 -8.48 -14.88
C GLY A 222 -0.59 -9.70 -15.77
N ASP A 223 -1.38 -10.75 -15.51
CA ASP A 223 -1.47 -11.96 -16.31
C ASP A 223 -2.72 -11.92 -17.20
N GLY A 224 -2.54 -11.81 -18.51
CA GLY A 224 -3.60 -11.91 -19.51
C GLY A 224 -3.43 -10.87 -20.61
N ASN A 225 -4.36 -10.79 -21.57
CA ASN A 225 -4.25 -9.79 -22.64
C ASN A 225 -5.02 -8.54 -22.23
N ASP A 226 -4.31 -7.56 -21.67
CA ASP A 226 -4.91 -6.43 -20.99
C ASP A 226 -5.08 -5.20 -21.88
N GLU A 227 -6.01 -4.33 -21.51
CA GLU A 227 -6.24 -3.04 -22.16
C GLU A 227 -6.06 -1.88 -21.16
N LEU A 228 -4.95 -1.16 -21.27
CA LEU A 228 -4.59 -0.07 -20.35
C LEU A 228 -4.66 1.28 -21.06
N HIS A 229 -5.50 2.18 -20.55
CA HIS A 229 -5.65 3.55 -21.04
C HIS A 229 -5.07 4.54 -20.03
N ALA A 230 -4.05 5.28 -20.46
CA ALA A 230 -3.50 6.39 -19.69
C ALA A 230 -4.55 7.49 -19.43
N GLY A 231 -4.34 8.21 -18.33
CA GLY A 231 -5.20 9.31 -17.90
C GLY A 231 -4.56 10.69 -18.05
N SER A 232 -5.20 11.69 -17.45
CA SER A 232 -4.65 13.04 -17.34
C SER A 232 -3.34 13.09 -16.56
N GLY A 233 -2.48 14.05 -16.87
CA GLY A 233 -1.23 14.28 -16.15
C GLY A 233 -0.13 13.31 -16.56
N HIS A 234 0.30 12.44 -15.65
CA HIS A 234 1.35 11.45 -15.91
C HIS A 234 0.90 10.04 -15.55
N SER A 235 0.97 9.16 -16.54
CA SER A 235 0.64 7.74 -16.36
C SER A 235 1.89 6.86 -16.53
N VAL A 236 2.01 5.84 -15.69
CA VAL A 236 2.92 4.71 -15.90
C VAL A 236 2.05 3.49 -16.17
N LEU A 237 2.25 2.85 -17.32
CA LEU A 237 1.53 1.65 -17.74
C LEU A 237 2.52 0.49 -17.81
N HIS A 238 2.14 -0.65 -17.24
CA HIS A 238 2.80 -1.94 -17.39
C HIS A 238 1.80 -2.95 -17.93
N GLY A 239 2.04 -3.51 -19.12
CA GLY A 239 1.16 -4.53 -19.68
C GLY A 239 1.20 -5.80 -18.84
N GLY A 240 2.40 -6.36 -18.70
CA GLY A 240 2.63 -7.51 -17.84
C GLY A 240 3.03 -8.72 -18.66
N ASN A 241 2.29 -9.82 -18.54
CA ASN A 241 2.47 -11.02 -19.33
C ASN A 241 1.45 -11.05 -20.48
N ASP A 242 1.71 -11.88 -21.51
CA ASP A 242 0.85 -12.04 -22.69
C ASP A 242 0.75 -10.77 -23.57
N ASP A 243 -0.19 -10.72 -24.53
CA ASP A 243 -0.19 -9.70 -25.59
C ASP A 243 -1.10 -8.50 -25.23
N ASP A 244 -0.51 -7.37 -24.83
CA ASP A 244 -1.25 -6.24 -24.26
C ASP A 244 -1.56 -5.10 -25.24
N HIS A 245 -2.59 -4.32 -24.91
CA HIS A 245 -2.90 -3.06 -25.57
C HIS A 245 -2.76 -1.86 -24.64
N LEU A 246 -1.72 -1.04 -24.87
CA LEU A 246 -1.41 0.13 -24.06
C LEU A 246 -1.70 1.42 -24.84
N VAL A 247 -2.54 2.29 -24.30
CA VAL A 247 -3.00 3.51 -24.95
C VAL A 247 -2.56 4.75 -24.18
N GLY A 248 -1.74 5.60 -24.81
CA GLY A 248 -1.30 6.88 -24.26
C GLY A 248 -2.39 7.96 -24.25
N TYR A 249 -2.22 9.00 -23.44
CA TYR A 249 -3.11 10.18 -23.43
C TYR A 249 -2.35 11.49 -23.22
N ASP A 250 -1.87 11.76 -22.01
CA ASP A 250 -0.93 12.86 -21.71
C ASP A 250 0.50 12.27 -21.65
N ARG A 251 1.35 12.72 -20.72
CA ARG A 251 2.69 12.15 -20.57
C ARG A 251 2.56 10.71 -20.08
N THR A 252 3.11 9.76 -20.84
CA THR A 252 2.98 8.34 -20.51
C THR A 252 4.34 7.64 -20.57
N THR A 253 4.61 6.83 -19.55
CA THR A 253 5.71 5.85 -19.56
C THR A 253 5.11 4.47 -19.75
N PHE A 254 5.57 3.77 -20.79
CA PHE A 254 5.11 2.44 -21.15
C PHE A 254 6.21 1.42 -20.82
N TYR A 255 5.86 0.43 -20.02
CA TYR A 255 6.57 -0.84 -19.88
C TYR A 255 5.70 -1.88 -20.56
N ALA A 256 6.07 -2.32 -21.77
CA ALA A 256 5.21 -3.16 -22.58
C ALA A 256 4.95 -4.50 -21.89
N GLY A 257 6.02 -5.17 -21.45
CA GLY A 257 5.92 -6.45 -20.75
C GLY A 257 6.57 -7.58 -21.54
N LYS A 258 6.11 -8.80 -21.29
CA LYS A 258 6.31 -9.94 -22.17
C LYS A 258 5.26 -9.89 -23.29
N GLY A 259 5.31 -10.87 -24.20
CA GLY A 259 4.35 -10.94 -25.31
C GLY A 259 4.71 -10.05 -26.50
N CYS A 260 3.71 -9.80 -27.34
CA CYS A 260 3.75 -9.01 -28.56
C CYS A 260 2.76 -7.85 -28.47
N ASP A 261 3.18 -6.78 -27.83
CA ASP A 261 2.28 -5.71 -27.39
C ASP A 261 1.95 -4.72 -28.50
N HIS A 262 0.86 -4.00 -28.30
CA HIS A 262 0.46 -2.87 -29.14
C HIS A 262 0.33 -1.60 -28.33
N ILE A 263 1.26 -0.66 -28.54
CA ILE A 263 1.21 0.67 -27.96
C ILE A 263 0.59 1.64 -28.97
N TRP A 264 -0.47 2.32 -28.57
CA TRP A 264 -1.16 3.33 -29.37
C TRP A 264 -1.16 4.70 -28.69
N ASN A 265 -1.29 5.75 -29.51
CA ASN A 265 -1.31 7.16 -29.10
C ASN A 265 -0.08 7.62 -28.30
N ASN A 266 1.10 7.06 -28.61
CA ASN A 266 2.36 7.56 -28.07
C ASN A 266 2.71 8.96 -28.62
N GLN A 267 3.38 9.76 -27.79
CA GLN A 267 3.71 11.15 -28.04
C GLN A 267 5.19 11.42 -27.85
N ARG A 268 5.66 12.59 -28.32
CA ARG A 268 7.08 12.96 -28.32
C ARG A 268 7.77 12.87 -26.95
N ASN A 269 7.04 13.13 -25.88
CA ASN A 269 7.60 13.15 -24.52
C ASN A 269 7.39 11.85 -23.74
N ASP A 270 6.84 10.82 -24.40
CA ASP A 270 6.61 9.53 -23.79
C ASP A 270 7.90 8.72 -23.75
N LEU A 271 7.98 7.83 -22.77
CA LEU A 271 9.05 6.85 -22.59
C LEU A 271 8.47 5.48 -22.89
N ILE A 272 9.12 4.72 -23.78
CA ILE A 272 8.69 3.38 -24.18
C ILE A 272 9.83 2.40 -23.90
N TYR A 273 9.55 1.45 -23.02
CA TYR A 273 10.37 0.28 -22.70
C TYR A 273 9.63 -0.95 -23.22
N ALA A 274 10.06 -1.45 -24.38
CA ALA A 274 9.31 -2.46 -25.12
C ALA A 274 10.25 -3.41 -25.85
N ASN A 275 9.78 -4.62 -26.15
CA ASN A 275 10.46 -5.57 -26.99
C ASN A 275 10.52 -5.07 -28.45
N ALA A 276 11.46 -5.60 -29.22
CA ALA A 276 11.56 -5.35 -30.65
C ALA A 276 10.34 -5.87 -31.44
N THR A 277 9.60 -6.85 -30.91
CA THR A 277 8.39 -7.42 -31.52
C THR A 277 7.15 -6.53 -31.38
N ASP A 278 7.18 -5.56 -30.46
CA ASP A 278 6.01 -4.76 -30.14
C ASP A 278 5.73 -3.69 -31.20
N ARG A 279 4.45 -3.35 -31.32
CA ARG A 279 3.92 -2.53 -32.40
C ARG A 279 3.57 -1.15 -31.87
N PHE A 280 4.20 -0.12 -32.42
CA PHE A 280 3.86 1.28 -32.15
C PHE A 280 4.41 2.21 -33.22
N ASP A 281 3.87 3.43 -33.29
CA ASP A 281 4.34 4.43 -34.25
C ASP A 281 5.66 5.06 -33.79
N ARG A 282 6.76 4.54 -34.34
CA ARG A 282 8.13 5.02 -34.09
C ARG A 282 8.38 6.44 -34.62
N THR A 283 7.46 7.02 -35.41
CA THR A 283 7.61 8.36 -36.00
C THR A 283 7.11 9.49 -35.09
N LYS A 284 6.41 9.17 -33.98
CA LYS A 284 5.87 10.16 -33.03
C LYS A 284 6.92 10.87 -32.18
N GLY A 285 8.18 10.40 -32.23
CA GLY A 285 9.31 11.01 -31.54
C GLY A 285 9.36 10.69 -30.04
N SER A 286 8.61 9.70 -29.56
CA SER A 286 8.76 9.13 -28.22
C SER A 286 10.16 8.54 -28.04
N SER A 287 10.68 8.57 -26.82
CA SER A 287 11.92 7.86 -26.49
C SER A 287 11.63 6.37 -26.44
N PHE A 288 12.41 5.56 -27.16
CA PHE A 288 12.28 4.10 -27.16
C PHE A 288 13.57 3.45 -26.70
N THR A 289 13.45 2.53 -25.74
CA THR A 289 14.50 1.64 -25.27
C THR A 289 14.03 0.20 -25.47
N GLU A 290 14.80 -0.59 -26.22
CA GLU A 290 14.51 -2.02 -26.36
C GLU A 290 14.77 -2.72 -25.02
N VAL A 291 13.78 -3.48 -24.54
CA VAL A 291 13.89 -4.35 -23.37
C VAL A 291 13.58 -5.77 -23.80
N LYS A 292 14.44 -6.72 -23.41
CA LYS A 292 14.26 -8.14 -23.72
C LYS A 292 13.62 -8.85 -22.54
N PRO A 293 12.74 -9.84 -22.76
CA PRO A 293 12.25 -10.69 -21.68
C PRO A 293 13.41 -11.26 -20.86
N SER A 294 13.23 -11.28 -19.55
CA SER A 294 14.28 -11.62 -18.60
C SER A 294 13.71 -12.48 -17.47
N ASN A 295 14.54 -13.35 -16.92
CA ASN A 295 14.27 -14.11 -15.69
C ASN A 295 15.10 -13.57 -14.51
N ALA A 296 15.65 -12.36 -14.64
CA ALA A 296 16.47 -11.76 -13.61
C ALA A 296 15.72 -11.70 -12.26
N GLY A 297 16.45 -11.92 -11.17
CA GLY A 297 15.94 -11.92 -9.81
C GLY A 297 15.51 -13.30 -9.30
N GLU A 298 15.28 -14.28 -10.17
CA GLU A 298 14.89 -15.65 -9.78
C GLU A 298 15.95 -16.34 -8.91
N GLN A 299 17.22 -15.95 -9.03
CA GLN A 299 18.32 -16.52 -8.24
C GLN A 299 18.68 -15.64 -7.03
N GLY A 300 18.38 -14.35 -7.07
CA GLY A 300 18.68 -13.36 -6.04
C GLY A 300 17.60 -13.27 -4.96
N TYR A 301 16.34 -13.57 -5.31
CA TYR A 301 15.18 -13.39 -4.43
C TYR A 301 14.34 -14.66 -4.28
N THR A 302 13.70 -14.77 -3.12
CA THR A 302 12.62 -15.74 -2.86
C THR A 302 11.42 -14.98 -2.34
N VAL A 303 10.29 -15.04 -3.02
CA VAL A 303 9.02 -14.54 -2.47
C VAL A 303 8.46 -15.61 -1.53
N GLN A 304 8.27 -15.25 -0.26
CA GLN A 304 7.69 -16.14 0.73
C GLN A 304 6.24 -16.45 0.34
N ASP A 305 5.83 -17.71 0.52
CA ASP A 305 4.39 -18.02 0.46
C ASP A 305 3.64 -17.20 1.53
N GLY A 306 2.50 -16.66 1.12
CA GLY A 306 1.65 -15.80 1.92
C GLY A 306 0.22 -15.83 1.40
N GLU A 307 -0.59 -14.84 1.79
CA GLU A 307 -1.90 -14.63 1.17
C GLU A 307 -1.75 -14.48 -0.34
N TYR A 308 -2.75 -14.97 -1.07
CA TYR A 308 -2.73 -15.01 -2.52
C TYR A 308 -2.41 -13.64 -3.14
N GLU A 309 -3.08 -12.59 -2.64
CA GLU A 309 -2.89 -11.22 -3.09
C GLU A 309 -1.47 -10.70 -2.86
N PHE A 310 -0.86 -10.99 -1.70
CA PHE A 310 0.52 -10.60 -1.43
C PHE A 310 1.47 -11.21 -2.47
N LYS A 311 1.31 -12.51 -2.73
CA LYS A 311 2.18 -13.24 -3.64
C LYS A 311 2.01 -12.75 -5.07
N GLN A 312 0.77 -12.63 -5.54
CA GLN A 312 0.45 -12.13 -6.88
C GLN A 312 1.05 -10.74 -7.07
N GLN A 313 0.69 -9.79 -6.21
CA GLN A 313 1.09 -8.40 -6.35
C GLN A 313 2.63 -8.21 -6.30
N THR A 314 3.30 -8.97 -5.44
CA THR A 314 4.78 -8.97 -5.36
C THR A 314 5.42 -9.51 -6.64
N LEU A 315 4.81 -10.51 -7.27
CA LEU A 315 5.30 -11.06 -8.54
C LEU A 315 5.10 -10.08 -9.69
N ASP A 316 3.99 -9.34 -9.71
CA ASP A 316 3.72 -8.29 -10.70
C ASP A 316 4.72 -7.14 -10.56
N ASP A 317 4.98 -6.67 -9.34
CA ASP A 317 6.01 -5.63 -9.09
C ASP A 317 7.43 -6.11 -9.49
N LEU A 318 7.75 -7.39 -9.29
CA LEU A 318 9.00 -7.97 -9.78
C LEU A 318 9.01 -8.06 -11.31
N GLU A 319 7.87 -8.32 -11.94
CA GLU A 319 7.76 -8.37 -13.39
C GLU A 319 7.93 -7.00 -14.03
N LEU A 320 7.36 -5.93 -13.44
CA LEU A 320 7.67 -4.56 -13.86
C LEU A 320 9.18 -4.31 -13.84
N LEU A 321 9.87 -4.74 -12.79
CA LEU A 321 11.32 -4.60 -12.70
C LEU A 321 12.04 -5.43 -13.77
N ARG A 322 11.49 -6.57 -14.22
CA ARG A 322 12.01 -7.31 -15.39
C ARG A 322 11.68 -6.63 -16.71
N SER A 323 10.65 -5.79 -16.78
CA SER A 323 10.35 -4.94 -17.93
C SER A 323 11.12 -3.61 -17.93
N SER A 324 11.87 -3.32 -16.86
CA SER A 324 12.64 -2.09 -16.65
C SER A 324 14.14 -2.29 -16.89
N PRO A 325 14.83 -1.45 -17.67
CA PRO A 325 16.30 -1.50 -17.77
C PRO A 325 17.03 -1.37 -16.43
N ILE A 326 16.61 -0.44 -15.56
CA ILE A 326 17.15 -0.25 -14.20
C ILE A 326 16.81 -1.46 -13.32
N GLY A 327 15.58 -1.96 -13.39
CA GLY A 327 15.13 -3.14 -12.67
C GLY A 327 15.90 -4.40 -13.06
N GLN A 328 16.06 -4.68 -14.37
CA GLN A 328 16.82 -5.82 -14.88
C GLN A 328 18.28 -5.79 -14.42
N GLN A 329 18.93 -4.62 -14.49
CA GLN A 329 20.31 -4.49 -13.99
C GLN A 329 20.39 -4.81 -12.49
N ALA A 330 19.41 -4.33 -11.70
CA ALA A 330 19.42 -4.54 -10.25
C ALA A 330 19.17 -6.01 -9.91
N LEU A 331 18.15 -6.60 -10.51
CA LEU A 331 17.77 -8.00 -10.33
C LEU A 331 18.90 -8.94 -10.75
N ALA A 332 19.49 -8.73 -11.94
CA ALA A 332 20.59 -9.55 -12.43
C ALA A 332 21.83 -9.45 -11.54
N LYS A 333 22.12 -8.24 -11.03
CA LYS A 333 23.24 -8.08 -10.11
C LYS A 333 23.00 -8.78 -8.77
N MET A 334 21.75 -8.82 -8.31
CA MET A 334 21.39 -9.56 -7.10
C MET A 334 21.43 -11.08 -7.31
N ASP A 335 21.12 -11.58 -8.50
CA ASP A 335 21.36 -12.98 -8.88
C ASP A 335 22.85 -13.34 -8.77
N GLU A 336 23.74 -12.51 -9.32
CA GLU A 336 25.19 -12.70 -9.21
C GLU A 336 25.66 -12.72 -7.75
N LEU A 337 25.18 -11.77 -6.94
CA LEU A 337 25.55 -11.65 -5.54
C LEU A 337 25.08 -12.85 -4.71
N ALA A 338 23.87 -13.34 -4.94
CA ALA A 338 23.36 -14.54 -4.28
C ALA A 338 24.17 -15.79 -4.62
N ALA A 339 24.60 -15.92 -5.88
CA ALA A 339 25.46 -17.03 -6.31
C ALA A 339 26.83 -17.04 -5.62
N VAL A 340 27.38 -15.86 -5.29
CA VAL A 340 28.68 -15.72 -4.61
C VAL A 340 28.55 -15.83 -3.08
N ALA A 341 27.53 -15.20 -2.49
CA ALA A 341 27.36 -15.13 -1.04
C ALA A 341 26.68 -16.37 -0.44
N GLY A 342 25.98 -17.17 -1.24
CA GLY A 342 25.35 -18.42 -0.83
C GLY A 342 23.95 -18.27 -0.23
N GLY A 343 23.24 -17.17 -0.49
CA GLY A 343 21.90 -16.93 0.05
C GLY A 343 21.08 -15.92 -0.74
N LYS A 344 19.79 -16.22 -0.91
CA LYS A 344 18.81 -15.32 -1.52
C LYS A 344 18.25 -14.35 -0.49
N VAL A 345 17.80 -13.18 -0.95
CA VAL A 345 17.00 -12.26 -0.15
C VAL A 345 15.56 -12.78 -0.12
N THR A 346 14.99 -12.98 1.06
CA THR A 346 13.57 -13.36 1.19
C THR A 346 12.70 -12.11 1.13
N ILE A 347 11.64 -12.10 0.32
CA ILE A 347 10.59 -11.08 0.34
C ILE A 347 9.40 -11.66 1.09
N ALA A 348 9.09 -11.12 2.26
CA ALA A 348 8.05 -11.58 3.16
C ALA A 348 6.99 -10.49 3.39
N PRO A 349 5.73 -10.83 3.69
CA PRO A 349 4.69 -9.83 3.84
C PRO A 349 4.86 -8.99 5.11
N THR A 350 4.48 -7.71 5.03
CA THR A 350 4.07 -6.90 6.18
C THR A 350 2.83 -6.08 5.82
N TYR A 351 1.77 -6.19 6.63
CA TYR A 351 0.47 -5.61 6.32
C TYR A 351 0.13 -4.36 7.14
N HIS A 352 1.00 -3.96 8.07
CA HIS A 352 0.72 -2.88 9.03
C HIS A 352 1.83 -1.87 9.20
N THR A 353 2.95 -2.07 8.50
CA THR A 353 4.09 -1.15 8.49
C THR A 353 4.45 -0.81 7.05
N SER A 354 5.26 0.23 6.89
CA SER A 354 6.00 0.42 5.64
C SER A 354 6.88 -0.79 5.38
N SER A 355 7.24 -0.98 4.12
CA SER A 355 8.28 -1.93 3.73
C SER A 355 9.58 -1.65 4.49
N ALA A 356 10.36 -2.69 4.75
CA ALA A 356 11.61 -2.59 5.51
C ALA A 356 12.58 -3.73 5.18
N TYR A 357 13.85 -3.38 5.03
CA TYR A 357 14.95 -4.32 4.89
C TYR A 357 15.56 -4.70 6.24
N TRP A 358 15.76 -5.99 6.45
CA TRP A 358 16.38 -6.57 7.64
C TRP A 358 17.66 -7.32 7.25
N PHE A 359 18.79 -6.85 7.76
CA PHE A 359 20.07 -7.51 7.58
C PHE A 359 20.09 -8.83 8.37
N GLY A 360 20.44 -9.92 7.68
CA GLY A 360 20.59 -11.25 8.28
C GLY A 360 21.84 -11.93 7.76
N SER A 361 22.65 -12.49 8.66
CA SER A 361 23.81 -13.31 8.31
C SER A 361 23.95 -14.52 9.26
N THR A 362 24.46 -15.63 8.74
CA THR A 362 24.83 -16.81 9.54
C THR A 362 25.81 -16.44 10.65
N GLU A 363 26.72 -15.51 10.35
CA GLU A 363 27.68 -14.99 11.32
C GLU A 363 26.98 -14.37 12.54
N LEU A 364 25.99 -13.49 12.32
CA LEU A 364 25.27 -12.86 13.41
C LEU A 364 24.43 -13.88 14.18
N GLU A 365 23.77 -14.82 13.50
CA GLU A 365 22.95 -15.82 14.17
C GLU A 365 23.71 -16.68 15.18
N ASN A 366 24.98 -16.98 14.90
CA ASN A 366 25.83 -17.77 15.80
C ASN A 366 26.28 -17.00 17.05
N LEU A 367 26.00 -15.69 17.13
CA LEU A 367 26.31 -14.88 18.30
C LEU A 367 25.21 -14.96 19.36
N SER A 368 25.60 -15.02 20.63
CA SER A 368 24.67 -14.86 21.75
C SER A 368 24.02 -13.47 21.74
N PRO A 369 22.82 -13.28 22.34
CA PRO A 369 22.17 -11.98 22.41
C PRO A 369 23.04 -10.88 23.02
N HIS A 370 23.86 -11.22 24.03
CA HIS A 370 24.80 -10.27 24.64
C HIS A 370 25.95 -9.89 23.70
N ALA A 371 26.47 -10.85 22.92
CA ALA A 371 27.50 -10.56 21.93
C ALA A 371 26.96 -9.67 20.82
N LYS A 372 25.75 -9.92 20.31
CA LYS A 372 25.09 -9.07 19.29
C LYS A 372 24.96 -7.61 19.70
N ALA A 373 24.81 -7.33 21.00
CA ALA A 373 24.69 -5.96 21.52
C ALA A 373 26.02 -5.19 21.57
N THR A 374 27.16 -5.88 21.42
CA THR A 374 28.50 -5.28 21.55
C THR A 374 29.37 -5.45 20.30
N VAL A 375 28.91 -6.20 19.29
CA VAL A 375 29.65 -6.35 18.04
C VAL A 375 29.72 -5.04 17.26
N ASN A 376 30.85 -4.86 16.58
CA ASN A 376 31.07 -3.76 15.67
C ASN A 376 30.02 -3.79 14.53
N THR A 377 29.57 -2.61 14.12
CA THR A 377 28.64 -2.34 13.01
C THR A 377 29.06 -2.98 11.68
N SER A 378 30.35 -3.20 11.44
CA SER A 378 30.84 -4.01 10.31
C SER A 378 30.27 -5.42 10.28
N LYS A 379 29.81 -6.01 11.40
CA LYS A 379 29.08 -7.29 11.42
C LYS A 379 27.65 -7.20 10.88
N TYR A 380 27.11 -5.99 10.80
CA TYR A 380 25.81 -5.66 10.20
C TYR A 380 25.95 -5.05 8.79
N GLY A 381 27.09 -5.23 8.14
CA GLY A 381 27.32 -4.80 6.75
C GLY A 381 27.69 -3.33 6.56
N TYR A 382 28.09 -2.62 7.62
CA TYR A 382 28.61 -1.26 7.50
C TYR A 382 30.09 -1.24 7.10
N ILE A 383 30.45 -0.27 6.25
CA ILE A 383 31.84 -0.01 5.88
C ILE A 383 32.60 0.44 7.11
N ASN A 384 33.81 -0.10 7.29
CA ASN A 384 34.70 0.30 8.37
C ASN A 384 36.10 0.57 7.82
N ASN A 385 36.57 1.83 7.93
CA ASN A 385 37.87 2.28 7.43
C ASN A 385 38.14 1.92 5.95
N GLY A 386 37.16 2.15 5.08
CA GLY A 386 37.28 1.87 3.65
C GLY A 386 37.26 0.39 3.27
N VAL A 387 36.92 -0.50 4.21
CA VAL A 387 36.76 -1.93 3.97
C VAL A 387 35.27 -2.29 4.08
N PRO A 388 34.69 -3.03 3.12
CA PRO A 388 33.35 -3.57 3.24
C PRO A 388 33.16 -4.37 4.52
N GLY A 389 31.98 -4.22 5.12
CA GLY A 389 31.54 -5.03 6.24
C GLY A 389 31.20 -6.47 5.83
N SER A 390 30.63 -7.19 6.79
CA SER A 390 30.15 -8.56 6.63
C SER A 390 28.93 -8.57 5.71
N ARG A 391 28.83 -9.59 4.87
CA ARG A 391 27.76 -9.70 3.88
C ARG A 391 26.57 -10.44 4.48
N ALA A 392 25.37 -10.04 4.08
CA ALA A 392 24.16 -10.78 4.37
C ALA A 392 24.11 -12.07 3.53
N ASP A 393 23.65 -13.16 4.15
CA ASP A 393 23.40 -14.46 3.49
C ASP A 393 21.98 -14.99 3.74
N ARG A 394 21.15 -14.21 4.45
CA ARG A 394 19.77 -14.56 4.82
C ARG A 394 18.93 -13.32 5.13
N ALA A 395 19.13 -12.25 4.35
CA ALA A 395 18.39 -11.03 4.53
C ALA A 395 16.90 -11.19 4.20
N THR A 396 16.07 -10.32 4.77
CA THR A 396 14.63 -10.28 4.53
C THR A 396 14.20 -8.87 4.16
N ILE A 397 13.46 -8.73 3.07
CA ILE A 397 12.65 -7.55 2.78
C ILE A 397 11.24 -7.86 3.29
N TYR A 398 10.78 -7.14 4.30
CA TYR A 398 9.37 -7.12 4.65
C TYR A 398 8.67 -6.14 3.73
N TYR A 399 7.75 -6.61 2.90
CA TYR A 399 7.13 -5.84 1.83
C TYR A 399 5.63 -5.65 2.07
N ASN A 400 5.17 -4.39 1.97
CA ASN A 400 3.76 -4.05 1.93
C ASN A 400 3.38 -3.68 0.49
N PRO A 401 2.77 -4.61 -0.27
CA PRO A 401 2.43 -4.40 -1.67
C PRO A 401 1.26 -3.43 -1.88
N PHE A 402 0.59 -3.00 -0.81
CA PHE A 402 -0.56 -2.09 -0.87
C PHE A 402 -0.19 -0.66 -0.43
N SER A 403 1.08 -0.42 -0.09
CA SER A 403 1.51 0.85 0.46
C SER A 403 1.68 1.91 -0.62
N ILE A 404 0.76 2.88 -0.66
CA ILE A 404 0.83 4.05 -1.53
C ILE A 404 0.92 5.35 -0.73
N THR A 405 1.81 6.25 -1.16
CA THR A 405 2.08 7.52 -0.46
C THR A 405 2.03 8.70 -1.41
N GLU A 406 1.18 9.69 -1.12
CA GLU A 406 1.04 10.91 -1.93
C GLU A 406 1.72 12.11 -1.27
N VAL A 407 2.53 12.85 -2.03
CA VAL A 407 3.18 14.07 -1.55
C VAL A 407 2.19 15.24 -1.46
N ALA A 408 2.53 16.27 -0.68
CA ALA A 408 1.62 17.34 -0.30
C ALA A 408 1.03 18.16 -1.46
N ASP A 409 1.77 18.31 -2.55
CA ASP A 409 1.31 19.00 -3.76
C ASP A 409 0.65 18.04 -4.77
N ARG A 410 0.53 16.75 -4.42
CA ARG A 410 -0.07 15.68 -5.22
C ARG A 410 0.61 15.43 -6.57
N THR A 411 1.82 15.95 -6.76
CA THR A 411 2.58 15.79 -8.03
C THR A 411 3.33 14.46 -8.11
N ASN A 412 3.40 13.70 -7.02
CA ASN A 412 4.01 12.38 -6.99
C ASN A 412 3.25 11.44 -6.04
N THR A 413 3.16 10.19 -6.46
CA THR A 413 2.70 9.08 -5.65
C THR A 413 3.80 8.03 -5.65
N LEU A 414 4.31 7.68 -4.47
CA LEU A 414 5.13 6.49 -4.30
C LEU A 414 4.19 5.28 -4.41
N VAL A 415 4.47 4.47 -5.42
CA VAL A 415 3.74 3.24 -5.73
C VAL A 415 4.44 2.04 -5.09
N PRO A 416 3.78 0.88 -4.96
CA PRO A 416 4.33 -0.25 -4.22
C PRO A 416 5.71 -0.68 -4.71
N VAL A 417 5.91 -0.81 -6.02
CA VAL A 417 7.22 -1.18 -6.61
C VAL A 417 8.35 -0.20 -6.26
N SER A 418 8.06 1.09 -6.08
CA SER A 418 9.09 2.07 -5.65
C SER A 418 9.55 1.77 -4.23
N GLY A 419 8.64 1.35 -3.35
CA GLY A 419 8.96 0.87 -2.01
C GLY A 419 9.74 -0.45 -2.03
N LEU A 420 9.38 -1.39 -2.90
CA LEU A 420 10.15 -2.63 -3.07
C LEU A 420 11.59 -2.33 -3.51
N PHE A 421 11.75 -1.50 -4.54
CA PHE A 421 13.05 -1.17 -5.10
C PHE A 421 13.94 -0.39 -4.13
N HIS A 422 13.33 0.42 -3.25
CA HIS A 422 14.02 1.05 -2.13
C HIS A 422 14.65 0.00 -1.20
N GLU A 423 13.87 -1.00 -0.78
CA GLU A 423 14.39 -2.06 0.09
C GLU A 423 15.37 -3.00 -0.63
N MET A 424 15.23 -3.17 -1.95
CA MET A 424 16.23 -3.86 -2.77
C MET A 424 17.57 -3.11 -2.81
N SER A 425 17.55 -1.78 -2.75
CA SER A 425 18.78 -0.97 -2.65
C SER A 425 19.50 -1.19 -1.32
N HIS A 426 18.75 -1.33 -0.21
CA HIS A 426 19.32 -1.79 1.07
C HIS A 426 19.83 -3.23 0.98
N ALA A 427 19.12 -4.12 0.28
CA ALA A 427 19.54 -5.50 0.10
C ALA A 427 20.85 -5.62 -0.67
N TYR A 428 21.07 -4.78 -1.69
CA TYR A 428 22.36 -4.64 -2.35
C TYR A 428 23.46 -4.28 -1.35
N ASN A 429 23.25 -3.23 -0.53
CA ASN A 429 24.24 -2.83 0.47
C ASN A 429 24.52 -3.93 1.50
N GLY A 430 23.50 -4.69 1.90
CA GLY A 430 23.67 -5.85 2.77
C GLY A 430 24.48 -6.97 2.11
N ALA A 431 24.21 -7.27 0.84
CA ALA A 431 24.91 -8.31 0.07
C ALA A 431 26.37 -7.95 -0.23
N THR A 432 26.69 -6.65 -0.35
CA THR A 432 28.06 -6.17 -0.59
C THR A 432 28.81 -5.79 0.69
N GLY A 433 28.11 -5.58 1.80
CA GLY A 433 28.67 -5.06 3.05
C GLY A 433 29.01 -3.56 2.95
N THR A 434 28.21 -2.78 2.21
CA THR A 434 28.53 -1.38 1.88
C THR A 434 27.56 -0.35 2.46
N PHE A 435 26.95 -0.62 3.62
CA PHE A 435 26.17 0.42 4.31
C PHE A 435 27.10 1.54 4.81
N LEU A 436 26.70 2.79 4.60
CA LEU A 436 27.38 3.95 5.16
C LEU A 436 26.88 4.23 6.58
N GLU A 437 27.82 4.43 7.50
CA GLU A 437 27.52 4.83 8.87
C GLU A 437 27.09 6.30 8.96
N GLY A 438 26.47 6.63 10.09
CA GLY A 438 26.15 8.01 10.46
C GLY A 438 24.74 8.45 10.09
N THR A 439 24.46 9.70 10.42
CA THR A 439 23.18 10.35 10.22
C THR A 439 23.39 11.73 9.62
N GLY A 440 22.61 12.06 8.59
CA GLY A 440 22.43 13.43 8.12
C GLY A 440 21.15 14.05 8.69
N VAL A 441 20.87 15.28 8.26
CA VAL A 441 19.73 16.07 8.75
C VAL A 441 18.94 16.63 7.58
N GLU A 442 17.62 16.49 7.65
CA GLU A 442 16.68 17.12 6.72
C GLU A 442 15.72 18.07 7.44
N TYR A 443 15.07 18.96 6.68
CA TYR A 443 14.14 19.94 7.22
C TYR A 443 12.82 19.95 6.45
N LEU A 444 11.83 19.18 6.92
CA LEU A 444 10.46 19.28 6.39
C LEU A 444 9.74 20.57 6.80
N LYS A 445 10.17 21.19 7.91
CA LYS A 445 9.68 22.47 8.42
C LYS A 445 10.87 23.32 8.87
N PRO A 446 10.85 24.64 8.63
CA PRO A 446 11.92 25.53 9.07
C PRO A 446 12.21 25.35 10.57
N GLY A 447 13.49 25.19 10.91
CA GLY A 447 13.97 25.06 12.30
C GLY A 447 13.64 23.75 13.00
N LYS A 448 13.10 22.74 12.31
CA LYS A 448 12.82 21.40 12.89
C LYS A 448 13.63 20.33 12.16
N PRO A 449 14.85 20.01 12.63
CA PRO A 449 15.69 19.00 12.02
C PRO A 449 15.08 17.60 12.21
N ILE A 450 15.21 16.77 11.18
CA ILE A 450 14.87 15.36 11.17
C ILE A 450 16.16 14.60 10.89
N ALA A 451 16.58 13.75 11.82
CA ALA A 451 17.73 12.89 11.61
C ALA A 451 17.35 11.76 10.65
N VAL A 452 18.19 11.53 9.63
CA VAL A 452 18.02 10.48 8.64
C VAL A 452 19.34 9.71 8.56
N THR A 453 19.28 8.38 8.63
CA THR A 453 20.50 7.55 8.54
C THR A 453 21.07 7.56 7.14
N ASN A 454 22.41 7.51 7.02
CA ASN A 454 23.08 7.59 5.71
C ASN A 454 22.69 6.47 4.74
N LYS A 455 22.34 5.28 5.24
CA LYS A 455 21.76 4.21 4.41
C LYS A 455 20.48 4.62 3.67
N GLU A 456 19.64 5.49 4.23
CA GLU A 456 18.41 5.93 3.57
C GLU A 456 18.74 6.95 2.47
N PHE A 457 19.73 7.83 2.69
CA PHE A 457 20.25 8.67 1.63
C PHE A 457 20.85 7.84 0.49
N GLN A 458 21.60 6.78 0.81
CA GLN A 458 22.13 5.83 -0.18
C GLN A 458 21.01 5.20 -1.02
N ALA A 459 19.99 4.63 -0.36
CA ALA A 459 18.89 3.95 -1.04
C ALA A 459 18.04 4.89 -1.90
N VAL A 460 17.84 6.15 -1.49
CA VAL A 460 17.15 7.14 -2.34
C VAL A 460 18.05 7.61 -3.50
N GLY A 461 19.37 7.61 -3.32
CA GLY A 461 20.33 8.22 -4.25
C GLY A 461 20.54 9.70 -3.98
N LEU A 462 20.72 10.06 -2.71
CA LEU A 462 20.95 11.42 -2.23
C LEU A 462 22.35 11.57 -1.63
N PRO A 463 23.04 12.71 -1.89
CA PRO A 463 24.30 13.00 -1.23
C PRO A 463 24.17 12.99 0.30
N ASN A 464 25.21 12.53 0.97
CA ASN A 464 25.33 12.54 2.42
C ASN A 464 26.77 12.81 2.86
N GLU A 465 26.96 13.00 4.17
CA GLU A 465 28.22 13.42 4.80
C GLU A 465 29.12 12.26 5.25
N ALA A 466 28.84 11.01 4.83
CA ALA A 466 29.72 9.89 5.12
C ALA A 466 31.03 9.99 4.32
N ASP A 467 32.05 9.23 4.74
CA ASP A 467 33.27 9.08 3.95
C ASP A 467 32.94 8.42 2.59
N PRO A 468 33.37 9.00 1.45
CA PRO A 468 33.13 8.40 0.15
C PRO A 468 33.79 7.03 0.00
N PHE A 469 33.10 6.11 -0.68
CA PHE A 469 33.53 4.74 -0.91
C PHE A 469 33.56 4.40 -2.40
N ASP A 470 34.48 3.53 -2.79
CA ASP A 470 34.63 2.98 -4.14
C ASP A 470 33.74 1.73 -4.29
N PHE A 471 32.49 1.93 -4.72
CA PHE A 471 31.47 0.87 -4.76
C PHE A 471 31.63 -0.11 -5.91
N ASP A 472 32.26 0.31 -7.01
CA ASP A 472 32.48 -0.55 -8.19
C ASP A 472 33.89 -1.15 -8.21
N ASN A 473 34.77 -0.72 -7.28
CA ASN A 473 36.16 -1.15 -7.19
C ASN A 473 36.91 -0.88 -8.51
N ASP A 474 36.52 0.18 -9.20
CA ASP A 474 37.19 0.71 -10.38
C ASP A 474 38.00 1.94 -9.98
N PRO A 475 39.35 1.85 -9.94
CA PRO A 475 40.19 2.98 -9.52
C PRO A 475 40.13 4.19 -10.47
N SER A 476 39.47 4.06 -11.63
CA SER A 476 39.22 5.18 -12.55
C SER A 476 37.97 5.99 -12.22
N THR A 477 37.06 5.45 -11.39
CA THR A 477 35.89 6.17 -10.90
C THR A 477 36.21 6.82 -9.55
N ARG A 478 35.57 7.96 -9.27
CA ARG A 478 35.80 8.66 -8.00
C ARG A 478 34.92 8.04 -6.92
N PRO A 479 35.46 7.75 -5.71
CA PRO A 479 34.66 7.36 -4.56
C PRO A 479 33.49 8.32 -4.31
N THR A 480 32.34 7.77 -3.96
CA THR A 480 31.08 8.51 -3.80
C THR A 480 30.36 8.09 -2.50
N THR A 481 29.32 8.82 -2.11
CA THR A 481 28.44 8.44 -0.99
C THR A 481 27.09 7.89 -1.48
N LEU A 482 26.95 7.71 -2.79
CA LEU A 482 25.75 7.17 -3.45
C LEU A 482 25.97 5.71 -3.79
N ASN A 483 24.89 4.92 -3.72
CA ASN A 483 24.90 3.62 -4.36
C ASN A 483 25.13 3.76 -5.87
N PRO A 484 25.85 2.81 -6.51
CA PRO A 484 25.98 2.81 -7.95
C PRO A 484 24.61 2.58 -8.59
N GLN A 485 24.38 3.15 -9.78
CA GLN A 485 23.24 2.71 -10.60
C GLN A 485 23.39 1.20 -10.84
N PRO A 486 22.31 0.42 -10.70
CA PRO A 486 20.90 0.82 -10.63
C PRO A 486 20.33 1.06 -9.21
N PHE A 487 21.10 0.82 -8.14
CA PHE A 487 20.60 0.65 -6.75
C PHE A 487 20.25 1.96 -6.02
N THR A 488 19.43 2.79 -6.65
CA THR A 488 18.82 3.97 -6.02
C THR A 488 17.37 4.15 -6.47
N GLU A 489 16.48 4.53 -5.56
CA GLU A 489 15.08 4.84 -5.88
C GLU A 489 14.96 5.94 -6.96
N ASN A 490 15.85 6.96 -6.91
CA ASN A 490 15.89 7.99 -7.94
C ASN A 490 16.29 7.48 -9.33
N ALA A 491 17.04 6.39 -9.45
CA ALA A 491 17.31 5.77 -10.74
C ALA A 491 16.03 5.19 -11.35
N LEU A 492 15.25 4.46 -10.56
CA LEU A 492 13.96 3.93 -11.01
C LEU A 492 12.96 5.05 -11.29
N HIS A 493 12.84 6.05 -10.41
CA HIS A 493 11.94 7.19 -10.65
C HIS A 493 12.27 7.95 -11.94
N LYS A 494 13.56 8.15 -12.22
CA LYS A 494 14.00 8.80 -13.46
C LYS A 494 13.54 8.02 -14.68
N GLU A 495 13.69 6.70 -14.65
CA GLU A 495 13.26 5.81 -15.73
C GLU A 495 11.73 5.82 -15.90
N MET A 496 10.99 5.75 -14.78
CA MET A 496 9.52 5.81 -14.79
C MET A 496 8.97 7.18 -15.22
N GLY A 497 9.81 8.19 -15.45
CA GLY A 497 9.37 9.56 -15.74
C GLY A 497 8.74 10.28 -14.53
N LYS A 498 8.95 9.76 -13.31
CA LYS A 498 8.42 10.30 -12.05
C LYS A 498 9.36 11.38 -11.49
N PRO A 499 8.84 12.31 -10.66
CA PRO A 499 9.70 13.26 -9.96
C PRO A 499 10.76 12.57 -9.10
N LEU A 500 12.01 13.01 -9.23
CA LEU A 500 13.09 12.58 -8.34
C LEU A 500 12.79 13.08 -6.93
N ARG A 501 13.14 12.28 -5.93
CA ARG A 501 13.08 12.68 -4.54
C ARG A 501 14.26 13.58 -4.22
N PRO A 502 14.02 14.82 -3.76
CA PRO A 502 15.07 15.71 -3.30
C PRO A 502 15.46 15.45 -1.83
N ALA A 503 14.70 14.60 -1.14
CA ALA A 503 14.84 14.27 0.27
C ALA A 503 14.25 12.87 0.54
N TYR A 504 14.76 12.19 1.57
CA TYR A 504 14.15 10.99 2.12
C TYR A 504 12.84 11.33 2.86
N SER A 505 12.80 12.40 3.63
CA SER A 505 11.58 12.80 4.32
C SER A 505 10.57 13.39 3.32
N LEU A 506 9.31 12.93 3.40
CA LEU A 506 8.23 13.42 2.55
C LEU A 506 7.28 14.34 3.31
N LYS A 507 6.94 15.47 2.69
CA LYS A 507 5.76 16.24 3.10
C LYS A 507 4.54 15.60 2.46
N LEU A 508 3.66 15.03 3.28
CA LEU A 508 2.51 14.24 2.83
C LEU A 508 1.29 15.12 2.52
N SER A 509 0.42 14.65 1.63
CA SER A 509 -0.90 15.23 1.40
C SER A 509 -1.82 15.02 2.60
N SER A 510 -3.00 15.65 2.56
CA SER A 510 -4.04 15.38 3.56
C SER A 510 -4.55 13.93 3.52
N GLN A 511 -4.33 13.19 2.42
CA GLN A 511 -4.65 11.77 2.29
C GLN A 511 -3.57 10.85 2.89
N GLY A 512 -2.37 11.39 3.18
CA GLY A 512 -1.34 10.76 3.99
C GLY A 512 -0.65 9.55 3.36
N ARG A 513 -0.12 8.66 4.21
CA ARG A 513 0.45 7.35 3.83
C ARG A 513 -0.64 6.28 3.90
N GLY A 514 -0.64 5.37 2.95
CA GLY A 514 -1.38 4.10 3.04
C GLY A 514 -0.49 3.05 3.61
N LEU A 515 -0.96 2.42 4.66
CA LEU A 515 -0.40 1.19 5.18
C LEU A 515 -1.49 0.12 5.13
#